data_AF-A0A1W1YFH7-F1
#
_entry.id   AF-A0A1W1YFH7-F1
#
_cell.length_a   1.000
_cell.length_b   1.000
_cell.length_c   1.000
_cell.angle_alpha   90.00
_cell.angle_beta   90.00
_cell.angle_gamma   90.00
#
_symmetry.space_group_name_H-M   'P 1'
#
loop_
_entity.id
_entity.type
_entity.pdbx_description
1 polymer ?
#
loop_
_entity_poly.entity_id
_entity_poly.type
_entity_poly.pdbx_seq_one_letter_code
_entity_poly.pdbx_strand_id
1 'polypeptide(L)'
;MKSQDIVILLKLVSLKYVFPAKSGAPQRGIATGFSAPMLKGQLVSSGADIHIWPHAEGTQRGLSITPLFKSVPEAALKDERLYEFLALVDAIRLGNQRETNLAQDRFAQRMAHA
;
A
#
# COMPACT_ATOMS: atom_id res chain seq x y z
N MET A 1 -8.34 -17.21 -14.40
CA MET A 1 -6.99 -16.93 -13.86
C MET A 1 -5.97 -17.37 -14.90
N LYS A 2 -5.32 -16.42 -15.56
CA LYS A 2 -4.28 -16.66 -16.57
C LYS A 2 -2.96 -17.01 -15.84
N SER A 3 -2.04 -17.68 -16.53
CA SER A 3 -0.72 -18.04 -15.97
C SER A 3 0.05 -16.83 -15.41
N GLN A 4 -0.14 -15.65 -16.00
CA GLN A 4 0.50 -14.41 -15.51
C GLN A 4 -0.04 -13.92 -14.16
N ASP A 5 -1.30 -14.20 -13.83
CA ASP A 5 -1.91 -13.80 -12.56
C ASP A 5 -1.23 -14.53 -11.39
N ILE A 6 -0.87 -15.80 -11.59
CA ILE A 6 -0.19 -16.64 -10.59
C ILE A 6 1.23 -16.12 -10.31
N VAL A 7 1.96 -15.69 -11.34
CA VAL A 7 3.32 -15.13 -11.20
C VAL A 7 3.28 -13.79 -10.47
N ILE A 8 2.28 -12.96 -10.74
CA ILE A 8 2.08 -11.68 -10.04
C ILE A 8 1.75 -11.94 -8.57
N LEU A 9 0.83 -12.85 -8.27
CA LEU A 9 0.47 -13.21 -6.89
C LEU A 9 1.67 -13.76 -6.10
N LEU A 10 2.45 -14.67 -6.69
CA LEU A 10 3.68 -15.20 -6.07
C LEU A 10 4.68 -14.08 -5.71
N LYS A 11 4.89 -13.13 -6.62
CA LYS A 11 5.76 -11.97 -6.37
C LYS A 11 5.22 -11.11 -5.22
N LEU A 12 3.93 -10.80 -5.23
CA LEU A 12 3.29 -9.95 -4.23
C LEU A 12 3.32 -10.57 -2.83
N VAL A 13 3.06 -11.88 -2.69
CA VAL A 13 3.13 -12.59 -1.38
C VAL A 13 4.52 -12.52 -0.77
N SER A 14 5.58 -12.54 -1.59
CA SER A 14 6.96 -12.47 -1.08
C SER A 14 7.38 -11.06 -0.61
N LEU A 15 6.67 -9.99 -1.01
CA LEU A 15 7.07 -8.61 -0.70
C LEU A 15 7.13 -8.31 0.80
N LYS A 16 6.22 -8.89 1.60
CA LYS A 16 6.22 -8.74 3.05
C LYS A 16 7.49 -9.30 3.71
N TYR A 17 8.14 -10.27 3.07
CA TYR A 17 9.34 -10.93 3.58
C TYR A 17 10.63 -10.34 3.03
N VAL A 18 10.65 -9.96 1.75
CA VAL A 18 11.84 -9.38 1.09
C VAL A 18 11.99 -7.89 1.35
N PHE A 19 10.87 -7.17 1.48
CA PHE A 19 10.83 -5.74 1.78
C PHE A 19 9.89 -5.47 2.96
N PRO A 20 10.19 -5.97 4.18
CA PRO A 20 9.30 -5.79 5.31
C PRO A 20 9.07 -4.30 5.59
N ALA A 21 7.80 -3.88 5.63
CA ALA A 21 7.43 -2.55 6.11
C ALA A 21 7.32 -2.59 7.64
N LYS A 22 7.93 -1.62 8.31
CA LYS A 22 7.85 -1.46 9.77
C LYS A 22 7.26 -0.10 10.09
N SER A 23 6.32 -0.07 11.03
CA SER A 23 5.79 1.16 11.60
C SER A 23 6.88 1.88 12.40
N GLY A 24 7.09 3.15 12.08
CA GLY A 24 7.93 4.09 12.81
C GLY A 24 7.11 5.06 13.65
N ALA A 25 7.75 6.14 14.08
CA ALA A 25 7.09 7.16 14.89
C ALA A 25 5.96 7.86 14.12
N PRO A 26 4.94 8.41 14.82
CA PRO A 26 3.91 9.24 14.21
C PRO A 26 4.52 10.47 13.53
N GLN A 27 4.23 10.66 12.24
CA GLN A 27 4.70 11.80 11.45
C GLN A 27 3.59 12.27 10.51
N ARG A 28 3.78 13.45 9.91
CA ARG A 28 2.95 13.94 8.81
C ARG A 28 3.40 13.30 7.49
N GLY A 29 2.45 12.96 6.64
CA GLY A 29 2.75 12.35 5.35
C GLY A 29 1.53 12.03 4.50
N ILE A 30 1.78 11.22 3.48
CA ILE A 30 0.77 10.76 2.51
C ILE A 30 0.27 9.39 2.99
N ALA A 31 -1.04 9.20 3.09
CA ALA A 31 -1.60 7.92 3.52
C ALA A 31 -1.24 6.79 2.56
N THR A 32 -0.91 5.62 3.09
CA THR A 32 -0.55 4.43 2.31
C THR A 32 -1.13 3.17 2.96
N GLY A 33 -1.01 2.03 2.30
CA GLY A 33 -1.61 0.78 2.75
C GLY A 33 -3.13 0.89 2.86
N PHE A 34 -3.71 0.24 3.86
CA PHE A 34 -5.17 0.31 4.11
C PHE A 34 -5.67 1.68 4.57
N SER A 35 -4.76 2.62 4.88
CA SER A 35 -5.11 4.01 5.17
C SER A 35 -5.30 4.85 3.92
N ALA A 36 -4.88 4.35 2.75
CA ALA A 36 -5.02 5.08 1.51
C ALA A 36 -6.51 5.24 1.11
N PRO A 37 -6.93 6.41 0.59
CA PRO A 37 -8.35 6.74 0.41
C PRO A 37 -9.14 5.75 -0.44
N MET A 38 -8.52 5.19 -1.48
CA MET A 38 -9.15 4.23 -2.39
C MET A 38 -9.52 2.91 -1.74
N LEU A 39 -8.94 2.55 -0.59
CA LEU A 39 -9.27 1.33 0.17
C LEU A 39 -10.23 1.61 1.34
N LYS A 40 -10.57 2.87 1.60
CA LYS A 40 -11.45 3.26 2.71
C LYS A 40 -12.80 2.56 2.62
N GLY A 41 -13.20 1.90 3.71
CA GLY A 41 -14.50 1.22 3.81
C GLY A 41 -14.61 -0.10 3.04
N GLN A 42 -13.57 -0.53 2.32
CA GLN A 42 -13.59 -1.83 1.61
C GLN A 42 -13.38 -3.02 2.54
N LEU A 43 -12.81 -2.79 3.72
CA LEU A 43 -12.64 -3.79 4.76
C LEU A 43 -12.73 -3.10 6.13
N VAL A 44 -13.43 -3.73 7.07
CA VAL A 44 -13.34 -3.34 8.47
C VAL A 44 -12.00 -3.83 8.99
N SER A 45 -10.98 -2.98 8.91
CA SER A 45 -9.68 -3.26 9.50
C SER A 45 -9.76 -3.05 11.01
N SER A 46 -9.25 -4.03 11.77
CA SER A 46 -9.11 -3.95 13.22
C SER A 46 -8.02 -2.97 13.66
N GLY A 47 -7.17 -2.52 12.74
CA GLY A 47 -6.07 -1.59 13.00
C GLY A 47 -6.53 -0.15 12.85
N ALA A 48 -6.63 0.57 13.97
CA ALA A 48 -6.93 2.01 13.98
C ALA A 48 -5.75 2.88 13.51
N ASP A 49 -4.59 2.26 13.25
CA ASP A 49 -3.37 2.98 12.94
C ASP A 49 -3.36 3.43 11.47
N ILE A 50 -3.30 4.74 11.28
CA ILE A 50 -3.08 5.34 9.96
C ILE A 50 -1.61 5.15 9.60
N HIS A 51 -1.30 4.48 8.49
CA HIS A 51 0.05 4.41 7.92
C HIS A 51 0.27 5.51 6.89
N ILE A 52 1.44 6.14 6.96
CA ILE A 52 1.82 7.22 6.06
C ILE A 52 3.23 6.99 5.50
N TRP A 53 3.47 7.47 4.29
CA TRP A 53 4.83 7.81 3.86
C TRP A 53 5.17 9.22 4.34
N PRO A 54 6.26 9.40 5.11
CA PRO A 54 6.69 10.72 5.55
C PRO A 54 6.91 11.66 4.37
N HIS A 55 6.22 12.80 4.37
CA HIS A 55 6.38 13.81 3.32
C HIS A 55 5.95 15.19 3.83
N ALA A 56 6.69 16.23 3.45
CA ALA A 56 6.45 17.59 3.95
C ALA A 56 5.06 18.11 3.56
N GLU A 57 4.62 17.82 2.34
CA GLU A 57 3.33 18.22 1.75
C GLU A 57 2.17 17.28 2.10
N GLY A 58 2.44 16.18 2.83
CA GLY A 58 1.38 15.26 3.26
C GLY A 58 0.41 15.92 4.24
N THR A 59 -0.87 15.58 4.16
CA THR A 59 -1.92 16.15 5.02
C THR A 59 -2.36 15.23 6.16
N GLN A 60 -1.95 13.97 6.13
CA GLN A 60 -2.34 12.96 7.11
C GLN A 60 -1.28 12.82 8.20
N ARG A 61 -1.71 12.54 9.44
CA ARG A 61 -0.83 12.19 10.55
C ARG A 61 -1.03 10.71 10.88
N GLY A 62 0.06 9.95 10.93
CA GLY A 62 0.00 8.51 11.14
C GLY A 62 1.38 7.92 11.42
N LEU A 63 1.42 6.62 11.68
CA LEU A 63 2.66 5.86 11.83
C LEU A 63 3.42 5.89 10.50
N SER A 64 4.64 6.42 10.55
CA SER A 64 5.52 6.44 9.38
C SER A 64 5.86 5.02 8.94
N ILE A 65 5.94 4.79 7.64
CA ILE A 65 6.57 3.59 7.10
C ILE A 65 7.64 3.99 6.10
N THR A 66 8.69 3.18 6.01
CA THR A 66 9.73 3.39 5.00
C THR A 66 9.19 2.97 3.63
N PRO A 67 9.10 3.88 2.65
CA PRO A 67 8.66 3.53 1.30
C PRO A 67 9.66 2.58 0.64
N LEU A 68 9.23 1.86 -0.41
CA LEU A 68 10.12 1.00 -1.20
C LEU A 68 11.31 1.77 -1.80
N PHE A 69 11.06 3.01 -2.22
CA PHE A 69 12.10 3.94 -2.70
C PHE A 69 11.85 5.33 -2.12
N LYS A 70 12.92 6.11 -1.93
CA LYS A 70 12.84 7.48 -1.39
C LYS A 70 11.95 8.42 -2.23
N SER A 71 11.83 8.16 -3.52
CA SER A 71 11.03 8.94 -4.47
C SER A 71 9.53 8.62 -4.46
N VAL A 72 9.11 7.54 -3.79
CA VAL A 72 7.69 7.11 -3.76
C VAL A 72 6.73 8.21 -3.33
N PRO A 73 6.96 8.97 -2.24
CA PRO A 73 5.99 9.95 -1.78
C PRO A 73 5.81 11.08 -2.81
N GLU A 74 6.92 11.54 -3.40
CA GLU A 74 6.89 12.57 -4.45
C GLU A 74 6.21 12.05 -5.73
N ALA A 75 6.50 10.82 -6.14
CA ALA A 75 5.90 10.21 -7.33
C ALA A 75 4.39 9.98 -7.15
N ALA A 76 3.96 9.58 -5.94
CA ALA A 76 2.56 9.39 -5.61
C ALA A 76 1.74 10.69 -5.68
N LEU A 77 2.34 11.85 -5.40
CA LEU A 77 1.66 13.15 -5.56
C LEU A 77 1.47 13.56 -7.02
N LYS A 78 2.28 13.03 -7.93
CA LYS A 78 2.28 13.41 -9.35
C LYS A 78 1.40 12.51 -10.22
N ASP A 79 1.16 11.28 -9.78
CA ASP A 79 0.41 10.28 -10.53
C ASP A 79 -0.48 9.46 -9.58
N GLU A 80 -1.78 9.69 -9.67
CA GLU A 80 -2.80 9.02 -8.86
C GLU A 80 -2.81 7.51 -9.09
N ARG A 81 -2.62 7.06 -10.34
CA ARG A 81 -2.63 5.64 -10.67
C ARG A 81 -1.41 4.94 -10.08
N LEU A 82 -0.24 5.59 -10.16
CA LEU A 82 0.97 5.10 -9.50
C LEU A 82 0.80 5.07 -7.97
N TYR A 83 0.19 6.11 -7.40
CA TYR A 83 -0.12 6.16 -5.98
C TYR A 83 -0.94 4.94 -5.54
N GLU A 84 -2.01 4.63 -6.26
CA GLU A 84 -2.86 3.49 -5.94
C GLU A 84 -2.10 2.16 -5.91
N PHE A 85 -1.25 1.91 -6.92
CA PHE A 85 -0.45 0.69 -6.97
C PHE A 85 0.56 0.60 -5.81
N LEU A 86 1.26 1.68 -5.51
CA LEU A 86 2.26 1.70 -4.44
C LEU A 86 1.61 1.53 -3.06
N ALA A 87 0.44 2.14 -2.84
CA ALA A 87 -0.29 1.98 -1.60
C ALA A 87 -0.91 0.57 -1.47
N LEU A 88 -1.35 -0.07 -2.57
CA LEU A 88 -1.75 -1.48 -2.56
C LEU A 88 -0.58 -2.41 -2.22
N VAL A 89 0.63 -2.10 -2.71
CA VAL A 89 1.83 -2.84 -2.33
C VAL A 89 2.10 -2.72 -0.84
N ASP A 90 1.97 -1.54 -0.24
CA ASP A 90 2.12 -1.40 1.21
C ASP A 90 0.99 -2.06 2.00
N ALA A 91 -0.22 -2.12 1.45
CA ALA A 91 -1.34 -2.85 2.04
C ALA A 91 -1.03 -4.36 2.13
N ILE A 92 -0.30 -4.90 1.15
CA ILE A 92 0.21 -6.28 1.15
C ILE A 92 1.38 -6.45 2.13
N ARG A 93 2.28 -5.47 2.23
CA ARG A 93 3.44 -5.53 3.14
C ARG A 93 3.04 -5.46 4.61
N LEU A 94 2.02 -4.66 4.93
CA LEU A 94 1.60 -4.37 6.31
C LEU A 94 0.44 -5.25 6.77
N GLY A 95 -0.46 -5.61 5.85
CA GLY A 95 -1.75 -6.18 6.20
C GLY A 95 -1.68 -7.57 6.83
N ASN A 96 -2.73 -7.91 7.56
CA ASN A 96 -3.06 -9.29 7.93
C ASN A 96 -3.52 -10.09 6.69
N GLN A 97 -3.89 -11.36 6.86
CA GLN A 97 -4.29 -12.21 5.73
C GLN A 97 -5.48 -11.66 4.94
N ARG A 98 -6.51 -11.13 5.61
CA ARG A 98 -7.72 -10.61 4.95
C ARG A 98 -7.43 -9.34 4.15
N GLU A 99 -6.66 -8.45 4.76
CA GLU A 99 -6.16 -7.22 4.15
C GLU A 99 -5.29 -7.52 2.92
N THR A 100 -4.34 -8.43 3.06
CA THR A 100 -3.43 -8.82 1.98
C THR A 100 -4.20 -9.39 0.79
N ASN A 101 -5.16 -10.29 1.04
CA ASN A 101 -5.98 -10.89 -0.02
C ASN A 101 -6.77 -9.82 -0.78
N LEU A 102 -7.45 -8.92 -0.07
CA LEU A 102 -8.22 -7.85 -0.71
C LEU A 102 -7.31 -6.91 -1.52
N ALA A 103 -6.14 -6.54 -0.99
CA ALA A 103 -5.19 -5.69 -1.70
C ALA A 103 -4.66 -6.37 -2.97
N GLN A 104 -4.41 -7.68 -2.94
CA GLN A 104 -4.02 -8.46 -4.13
C GLN A 104 -5.11 -8.47 -5.20
N ASP A 105 -6.37 -8.70 -4.80
CA ASP A 105 -7.51 -8.66 -5.72
C ASP A 105 -7.64 -7.28 -6.38
N ARG A 106 -7.52 -6.20 -5.59
CA ARG A 106 -7.59 -4.82 -6.09
C ARG A 106 -6.41 -4.44 -6.97
N PHE A 107 -5.22 -4.98 -6.69
CA PHE A 107 -4.04 -4.82 -7.53
C PHE A 107 -4.24 -5.51 -8.89
N ALA A 108 -4.67 -6.78 -8.88
CA ALA A 108 -4.94 -7.54 -10.10
C ALA A 108 -6.03 -6.88 -10.96
N GLN A 109 -7.10 -6.40 -10.33
CA GLN A 109 -8.17 -5.67 -11.02
C GLN A 109 -7.63 -4.42 -11.75
N ARG A 110 -6.81 -3.60 -11.08
CA ARG A 110 -6.22 -2.40 -11.71
C ARG A 110 -5.25 -2.73 -12.83
N MET A 111 -4.49 -3.82 -12.70
CA MET A 111 -3.61 -4.30 -13.76
C MET A 111 -4.37 -4.79 -15.00
N ALA A 112 -5.58 -5.32 -14.84
CA ALA A 112 -6.39 -5.79 -15.96
C ALA A 112 -6.98 -4.65 -16.81
N HIS A 113 -7.12 -3.46 -16.21
CA HIS A 113 -7.59 -2.24 -16.88
C HIS A 113 -6.43 -1.31 -17.27
N ALA A 114 -5.21 -1.86 -17.31
CA ALA A 114 -3.99 -1.09 -17.40
C ALA A 114 -3.61 -0.61 -18.79
#